data_AF-A0A8C4MQ00-F1
#
_entry.id   AF-A0A8C4MQ00-F1
#
_cell.length_a   1.000
_cell.length_b   1.000
_cell.length_c   1.000
_cell.angle_alpha   90.00
_cell.angle_beta   90.00
_cell.angle_gamma   90.00
#
_symmetry.space_group_name_H-M   'P 1'
#
loop_
_entity.id
_entity.type
_entity.pdbx_description
1 polymer ?
#
loop_
_entity_poly.entity_id
_entity_poly.type
_entity_poly.pdbx_seq_one_letter_code
_entity_poly.pdbx_strand_id
1 'polypeptide(L)'
;MGILSVDLLITLQILPVFFSNCLFLALYDSVILLKHVVLLLSRSKSTRGEWRRMLTSEGMRCIWKSFLLDAYKQVKLGEDAPNSSVVHVSNPDRGDNRGNGAQGKTVDGTECHLLDFASSERPLVVNFAFSKLVEEFSSVADFLLVYIDEAHPSDGWAVPGDSSLSFEVKKHQNQEDRCAAAHQLLERFSLPPQCRVVADRMDNNANVAYGVAFERVCIVQRQKIAYLGGKGPFYYNLQEVRRWLEKNFRKETKT
;
A
#
# COMPACT_ATOMS: atom_id res chain seq x y z
N MET A 1 -24.13 22.89 13.70
CA MET A 1 -23.42 23.60 12.61
C MET A 1 -21.97 23.14 12.37
N GLY A 2 -21.47 22.05 13.01
CA GLY A 2 -20.03 21.71 12.95
C GLY A 2 -19.58 20.67 11.91
N ILE A 3 -20.38 19.66 11.58
CA ILE A 3 -19.93 18.52 10.76
C ILE A 3 -20.05 18.82 9.25
N LEU A 4 -21.21 19.33 8.80
CA LEU A 4 -21.44 19.76 7.42
C LEU A 4 -20.43 20.82 6.94
N SER A 5 -19.92 21.65 7.85
CA SER A 5 -18.92 22.67 7.52
C SER A 5 -17.54 22.07 7.28
N VAL A 6 -17.18 21.01 8.01
CA VAL A 6 -15.90 20.32 7.87
C VAL A 6 -15.92 19.46 6.60
N ASP A 7 -17.01 18.73 6.36
CA ASP A 7 -17.18 17.92 5.14
C ASP A 7 -17.13 18.79 3.88
N LEU A 8 -17.77 19.97 3.92
CA LEU A 8 -17.74 20.93 2.82
C LEU A 8 -16.31 21.48 2.61
N LEU A 9 -15.60 21.83 3.68
CA LEU A 9 -14.22 22.33 3.58
C LEU A 9 -13.28 21.28 3.00
N ILE A 10 -13.35 20.04 3.49
CA ILE A 10 -12.58 18.90 2.97
C ILE A 10 -12.90 18.70 1.49
N THR A 11 -14.19 18.71 1.12
CA THR A 11 -14.62 18.58 -0.27
C THR A 11 -14.01 19.68 -1.14
N LEU A 12 -14.07 20.94 -0.71
CA LEU A 12 -13.51 22.09 -1.43
C LEU A 12 -11.98 21.99 -1.59
N GLN A 13 -11.27 21.40 -0.63
CA GLN A 13 -9.82 21.17 -0.72
C GLN A 13 -9.46 20.03 -1.69
N ILE A 14 -10.27 18.96 -1.72
CA ILE A 14 -10.04 17.80 -2.58
C ILE A 14 -10.38 18.11 -4.04
N LEU A 15 -11.45 18.88 -4.27
CA LEU A 15 -12.07 19.06 -5.58
C LEU A 15 -11.08 19.50 -6.70
N PRO A 16 -10.18 20.48 -6.49
CA PRO A 16 -9.25 20.90 -7.54
C PRO A 16 -8.27 19.79 -7.94
N VAL A 17 -7.74 19.05 -6.95
CA VAL A 17 -6.79 17.96 -7.19
C VAL A 17 -7.50 16.78 -7.86
N PHE A 18 -8.74 16.50 -7.46
CA PHE A 18 -9.58 15.49 -8.10
C PHE A 18 -9.82 15.79 -9.58
N PHE A 19 -10.25 17.01 -9.92
CA PHE A 19 -10.46 17.40 -11.33
C PHE A 19 -9.16 17.38 -12.14
N SER A 20 -8.03 17.76 -11.54
CA SER A 20 -6.72 17.63 -12.20
C SER A 20 -6.39 16.17 -12.53
N ASN A 21 -6.71 15.22 -11.65
CA ASN A 21 -6.54 13.78 -11.93
C ASN A 21 -7.48 13.33 -13.06
N CYS A 22 -8.74 13.76 -13.05
CA CYS A 22 -9.68 13.46 -14.15
C CYS A 22 -9.18 13.99 -15.50
N LEU A 23 -8.65 15.23 -15.53
CA LEU A 23 -8.07 15.81 -16.74
C LEU A 23 -6.86 15.01 -17.22
N PHE A 24 -5.97 14.61 -16.31
CA PHE A 24 -4.83 13.76 -16.65
C PHE A 24 -5.26 12.43 -17.29
N LEU A 25 -6.26 11.75 -16.72
CA LEU A 25 -6.81 10.52 -17.29
C LEU A 25 -7.46 10.74 -18.65
N ALA A 26 -8.18 11.86 -18.84
CA ALA A 26 -8.77 12.22 -20.12
C ALA A 26 -7.69 12.44 -21.21
N LEU A 27 -6.60 13.12 -20.86
CA LEU A 27 -5.47 13.33 -21.76
C LEU A 27 -4.77 12.01 -22.07
N TYR A 28 -4.55 11.16 -21.07
CA TYR A 28 -3.98 9.83 -21.27
C TYR A 28 -4.81 9.00 -22.25
N ASP A 29 -6.12 8.87 -22.01
CA ASP A 29 -7.02 8.15 -22.91
C ASP A 29 -6.99 8.73 -24.32
N SER A 30 -6.95 10.05 -24.46
CA SER A 30 -6.88 10.73 -25.76
C SER A 30 -5.58 10.43 -26.51
N VAL A 31 -4.43 10.42 -25.82
CA VAL A 31 -3.13 10.08 -26.40
C VAL A 31 -3.08 8.62 -26.83
N ILE A 32 -3.61 7.70 -26.00
CA ILE A 32 -3.63 6.28 -26.36
C ILE A 32 -4.57 6.04 -27.55
N LEU A 33 -5.76 6.64 -27.56
CA LEU A 33 -6.66 6.58 -28.72
C LEU A 33 -5.98 7.11 -29.99
N LEU A 34 -5.28 8.25 -29.91
CA LEU A 34 -4.53 8.79 -31.04
C LEU A 34 -3.45 7.82 -31.52
N LYS A 35 -2.69 7.20 -30.60
CA LYS A 35 -1.69 6.17 -30.92
C LYS A 35 -2.32 4.99 -31.67
N HIS A 36 -3.49 4.51 -31.23
CA HIS A 36 -4.21 3.44 -31.91
C HIS A 36 -4.69 3.84 -33.31
N VAL A 37 -5.24 5.06 -33.47
CA VAL A 37 -5.64 5.58 -34.79
C VAL A 37 -4.45 5.65 -35.74
N VAL A 38 -3.30 6.15 -35.28
CA VAL A 38 -2.06 6.21 -36.08
C VAL A 38 -1.58 4.80 -36.47
N LEU A 39 -1.59 3.84 -35.55
CA LEU A 39 -1.21 2.45 -35.83
C LEU A 39 -2.15 1.78 -36.84
N LEU A 40 -3.46 2.02 -36.74
CA LEU A 40 -4.46 1.53 -37.69
C LEU A 40 -4.22 2.11 -39.10
N LEU A 41 -3.98 3.42 -39.20
CA LEU A 41 -3.69 4.09 -40.47
C LEU A 41 -2.36 3.61 -41.09
N SER A 42 -1.40 3.21 -40.26
CA SER A 42 -0.07 2.74 -40.71
C SER A 42 -0.05 1.28 -41.21
N ARG A 43 -1.21 0.58 -41.25
CA ARG A 43 -1.37 -0.84 -41.69
C ARG A 43 -0.37 -1.82 -41.03
N SER A 44 0.13 -1.51 -39.84
CA SER A 44 1.05 -2.38 -39.10
C SER A 44 0.26 -3.50 -38.41
N LYS A 45 0.59 -4.77 -38.71
CA LYS A 45 0.06 -5.97 -38.03
C LYS A 45 0.63 -6.14 -36.61
N SER A 46 0.90 -5.07 -35.89
CA SER A 46 1.33 -5.16 -34.49
C SER A 46 0.12 -5.46 -33.60
N THR A 47 0.35 -6.29 -32.58
CA THR A 47 -0.63 -6.87 -31.66
C THR A 47 -1.67 -5.83 -31.24
N ARG A 48 -2.94 -6.16 -31.52
CA ARG A 48 -4.11 -5.39 -31.12
C ARG A 48 -4.30 -5.56 -29.61
N GLY A 49 -3.38 -5.00 -28.82
CA GLY A 49 -3.49 -4.99 -27.37
C GLY A 49 -4.84 -4.43 -26.97
N GLU A 50 -5.52 -5.10 -26.04
CA GLU A 50 -6.84 -4.70 -25.56
C GLU A 50 -6.71 -3.36 -24.84
N TRP A 51 -7.12 -2.28 -25.49
CA TRP A 51 -7.15 -0.97 -24.86
C TRP A 51 -8.32 -0.89 -23.90
N ARG A 52 -8.04 -0.61 -22.64
CA ARG A 52 -9.06 -0.21 -21.65
C ARG A 52 -8.93 1.26 -21.34
N ARG A 53 -10.07 1.95 -21.40
CA ARG A 53 -10.20 3.34 -20.99
C ARG A 53 -9.87 3.48 -19.50
N MET A 54 -9.05 4.45 -19.14
CA MET A 54 -8.71 4.74 -17.74
C MET A 54 -9.70 5.70 -17.10
N LEU A 55 -10.21 6.70 -17.82
CA LEU A 55 -11.27 7.56 -17.32
C LEU A 55 -12.62 6.83 -17.33
N THR A 56 -12.92 6.13 -16.24
CA THR A 56 -14.19 5.44 -16.00
C THR A 56 -14.85 5.94 -14.72
N SER A 57 -16.14 5.68 -14.54
CA SER A 57 -16.85 5.98 -13.28
C SER A 57 -16.26 5.23 -12.09
N GLU A 58 -15.81 3.99 -12.31
CA GLU A 58 -15.12 3.16 -11.31
C GLU A 58 -13.80 3.80 -10.89
N GLY A 59 -12.98 4.23 -11.86
CA GLY A 59 -11.71 4.91 -11.59
C GLY A 59 -11.89 6.25 -10.88
N MET A 60 -12.85 7.07 -11.30
CA MET A 60 -13.19 8.31 -10.60
C MET A 60 -13.63 8.06 -9.16
N ARG A 61 -14.46 7.03 -8.92
CA ARG A 61 -14.88 6.65 -7.57
C ARG A 61 -13.68 6.18 -6.72
N CYS A 62 -12.76 5.41 -7.30
CA CYS A 62 -11.52 4.98 -6.64
C CYS A 62 -10.65 6.17 -6.23
N ILE A 63 -10.39 7.10 -7.15
CA ILE A 63 -9.58 8.30 -6.88
C ILE A 63 -10.25 9.17 -5.81
N TRP A 64 -11.56 9.38 -5.89
CA TRP A 64 -12.30 10.14 -4.89
C TRP A 64 -12.22 9.48 -3.50
N LYS A 65 -12.47 8.17 -3.42
CA LYS A 65 -12.35 7.39 -2.17
C LYS A 65 -10.95 7.51 -1.59
N SER A 66 -9.91 7.50 -2.44
CA SER A 66 -8.54 7.67 -2.00
C SER A 66 -8.29 9.02 -1.32
N PHE A 67 -8.85 10.11 -1.85
CA PHE A 67 -8.74 11.43 -1.21
C PHE A 67 -9.51 11.49 0.11
N LEU A 68 -10.71 10.92 0.16
CA LEU A 68 -11.48 10.86 1.41
C LEU A 68 -10.75 10.05 2.49
N LEU A 69 -10.19 8.89 2.14
CA LEU A 69 -9.41 8.07 3.07
C LEU A 69 -8.22 8.84 3.65
N ASP A 70 -7.52 9.61 2.83
CA ASP A 70 -6.40 10.42 3.31
C ASP A 70 -6.85 11.61 4.18
N ALA A 71 -7.98 12.25 3.84
CA ALA A 71 -8.51 13.37 4.61
C ALA A 71 -9.01 12.95 6.00
N TYR A 72 -9.64 11.77 6.11
CA TYR A 72 -10.22 11.25 7.35
C TYR A 72 -9.33 10.27 8.11
N LYS A 73 -8.06 10.12 7.70
CA LYS A 73 -7.12 9.23 8.38
C LYS A 73 -7.00 9.55 9.87
N GLN A 74 -6.92 8.50 10.68
CA GLN A 74 -6.75 8.63 12.12
C GLN A 74 -5.28 8.88 12.48
N VAL A 75 -4.36 8.29 11.71
CA VAL A 75 -2.92 8.41 11.90
C VAL A 75 -2.44 9.86 11.73
N LYS A 76 -1.65 10.33 12.69
CA LYS A 76 -1.06 11.68 12.69
C LYS A 76 0.39 11.59 13.15
N LEU A 77 1.26 12.40 12.54
CA LEU A 77 2.67 12.48 12.92
C LEU A 77 2.79 12.94 14.38
N GLY A 78 3.59 12.23 15.18
CA GLY A 78 3.84 12.53 16.60
C GLY A 78 2.82 11.96 17.58
N GLU A 79 1.66 11.52 17.10
CA GLU A 79 0.60 10.92 17.91
C GLU A 79 0.77 9.40 18.05
N ASP A 80 -0.06 8.79 18.88
CA ASP A 80 -0.10 7.34 19.05
C ASP A 80 -0.50 6.65 17.74
N ALA A 81 0.19 5.55 17.43
CA ALA A 81 -0.05 4.77 16.23
C ALA A 81 -1.35 3.97 16.36
N PRO A 82 -2.26 4.03 15.38
CA PRO A 82 -3.48 3.23 15.43
C PRO A 82 -3.17 1.73 15.47
N ASN A 83 -3.71 1.02 16.47
CA ASN A 83 -3.46 -0.40 16.68
C ASN A 83 -4.51 -1.29 15.98
N SER A 84 -4.58 -1.16 14.66
CA SER A 84 -5.53 -1.88 13.80
C SER A 84 -5.39 -3.40 13.91
N SER A 85 -6.52 -4.08 13.84
CA SER A 85 -6.59 -5.55 13.81
C SER A 85 -6.27 -6.06 12.42
N VAL A 86 -5.38 -7.03 12.34
CA VAL A 86 -4.84 -7.64 11.12
C VAL A 86 -4.79 -9.15 11.28
N VAL A 87 -4.55 -9.86 10.18
CA VAL A 87 -4.50 -11.32 10.13
C VAL A 87 -3.10 -11.75 9.76
N HIS A 88 -2.54 -12.70 10.52
CA HIS A 88 -1.21 -13.22 10.24
C HIS A 88 -1.18 -14.02 8.93
N VAL A 89 -0.17 -13.76 8.10
CA VAL A 89 0.06 -14.46 6.83
C VAL A 89 1.41 -15.19 6.94
N SER A 90 1.36 -16.51 6.93
CA SER A 90 2.52 -17.35 7.21
C SER A 90 3.39 -17.51 5.96
N ASN A 91 4.71 -17.39 6.10
CA ASN A 91 5.61 -17.68 4.98
C ASN A 91 5.96 -19.19 4.99
N PRO A 92 5.60 -19.98 3.96
CA PRO A 92 5.83 -21.43 3.93
C PRO A 92 7.31 -21.82 4.00
N ASP A 93 8.24 -20.95 3.57
CA ASP A 93 9.68 -21.22 3.63
C ASP A 93 10.29 -20.98 5.02
N ARG A 94 9.50 -20.48 5.97
CA ARG A 94 9.91 -20.26 7.34
C ARG A 94 9.74 -21.55 8.14
N GLY A 95 10.69 -22.48 7.96
CA GLY A 95 10.94 -23.49 8.98
C GLY A 95 11.31 -22.77 10.27
N ASP A 96 10.39 -22.73 11.23
CA ASP A 96 10.54 -22.08 12.55
C ASP A 96 11.73 -22.69 13.32
N ASN A 97 12.93 -22.18 13.04
CA ASN A 97 14.15 -22.60 13.70
C ASN A 97 14.99 -21.37 14.02
N ARG A 98 14.48 -20.49 14.89
CA ARG A 98 15.29 -19.52 15.66
C ARG A 98 14.54 -18.99 16.90
N GLY A 99 14.82 -19.66 18.03
CA GLY A 99 15.26 -19.02 19.28
C GLY A 99 14.27 -18.22 20.13
N ASN A 100 13.86 -18.83 21.24
CA ASN A 100 13.60 -18.23 22.56
C ASN A 100 13.10 -16.77 22.61
N GLY A 101 11.78 -16.64 22.52
CA GLY A 101 11.05 -15.49 23.03
C GLY A 101 9.57 -15.67 22.71
N ALA A 102 8.79 -16.18 23.67
CA ALA A 102 7.33 -16.25 23.83
C ALA A 102 6.36 -15.96 22.65
N GLN A 103 6.74 -16.19 21.39
CA GLN A 103 5.90 -16.03 20.22
C GLN A 103 5.44 -17.44 19.86
N GLY A 104 4.32 -17.83 20.48
CA GLY A 104 3.67 -19.11 20.20
C GLY A 104 3.47 -19.26 18.70
N LYS A 105 3.50 -20.51 18.22
CA LYS A 105 3.25 -20.94 16.84
C LYS A 105 1.99 -20.24 16.30
N THR A 106 2.14 -19.09 15.66
CA THR A 106 1.01 -18.31 15.15
C THR A 106 0.49 -19.02 13.93
N VAL A 107 -0.73 -19.54 14.04
CA VAL A 107 -1.39 -20.26 12.95
C VAL A 107 -1.76 -19.26 11.87
N ASP A 108 -1.61 -19.66 10.61
CA ASP A 108 -2.06 -18.86 9.48
C ASP A 108 -3.54 -18.45 9.64
N GLY A 109 -3.86 -17.21 9.33
CA GLY A 109 -5.23 -16.71 9.52
C GLY A 109 -5.58 -16.28 10.96
N THR A 110 -4.64 -16.34 11.92
CA THR A 110 -4.90 -15.86 13.29
C THR A 110 -4.96 -14.33 13.33
N GLU A 111 -5.97 -13.79 14.01
CA GLU A 111 -6.08 -12.35 14.26
C GLU A 111 -4.98 -11.87 15.23
N CYS A 112 -4.38 -10.73 14.91
CA CYS A 112 -3.38 -10.03 15.71
C CYS A 112 -3.52 -8.51 15.50
N HIS A 113 -2.64 -7.72 16.10
CA HIS A 113 -2.65 -6.27 15.95
C HIS A 113 -1.33 -5.73 15.39
N LEU A 114 -1.39 -4.58 14.70
CA LEU A 114 -0.20 -3.95 14.11
C LEU A 114 0.92 -3.68 15.12
N LEU A 115 0.57 -3.24 16.34
CA LEU A 115 1.56 -2.90 17.36
C LEU A 115 2.12 -4.12 18.10
N ASP A 116 1.58 -5.32 17.89
CA ASP A 116 2.17 -6.58 18.42
C ASP A 116 3.56 -6.83 17.80
N PHE A 117 3.84 -6.19 16.66
CA PHE A 117 5.12 -6.23 15.96
C PHE A 117 6.07 -5.08 16.35
N ALA A 118 5.61 -4.11 17.15
CA ALA A 118 6.40 -2.95 17.53
C ALA A 118 7.33 -3.27 18.71
N SER A 119 8.57 -2.78 18.63
CA SER A 119 9.54 -2.82 19.73
C SER A 119 9.74 -1.42 20.33
N SER A 120 10.16 -1.36 21.60
CA SER A 120 10.56 -0.11 22.25
C SER A 120 11.94 0.37 21.78
N GLU A 121 12.82 -0.56 21.39
CA GLU A 121 14.21 -0.29 21.03
C GLU A 121 14.40 -0.02 19.54
N ARG A 122 13.62 -0.70 18.69
CA ARG A 122 13.74 -0.66 17.23
C ARG A 122 12.49 -0.06 16.60
N PRO A 123 12.63 0.79 15.57
CA PRO A 123 11.50 1.35 14.85
C PRO A 123 10.86 0.25 13.99
N LEU A 124 9.52 0.25 13.94
CA LEU A 124 8.73 -0.59 13.07
C LEU A 124 8.36 0.21 11.81
N VAL A 125 8.86 -0.21 10.65
CA VAL A 125 8.45 0.32 9.36
C VAL A 125 7.21 -0.45 8.91
N VAL A 126 6.05 0.21 8.97
CA VAL A 126 4.78 -0.33 8.47
C VAL A 126 4.61 0.16 7.05
N ASN A 127 4.64 -0.78 6.11
CA ASN A 127 4.51 -0.52 4.68
C ASN A 127 3.26 -1.18 4.13
N PHE A 128 2.59 -0.48 3.22
CA PHE A 128 1.43 -0.97 2.49
C PHE A 128 1.77 -1.27 1.02
N ALA A 129 3.06 -1.33 0.69
CA ALA A 129 3.60 -1.76 -0.59
C ALA A 129 4.90 -2.54 -0.40
N PHE A 130 5.28 -3.34 -1.39
CA PHE A 130 6.57 -4.04 -1.39
C PHE A 130 7.75 -3.05 -1.37
N SER A 131 8.81 -3.37 -0.62
CA SER A 131 9.99 -2.51 -0.56
C SER A 131 11.29 -3.30 -0.39
N LYS A 132 12.30 -2.91 -1.18
CA LYS A 132 13.68 -3.39 -1.07
C LYS A 132 14.43 -2.81 0.14
N LEU A 133 13.84 -1.87 0.90
CA LEU A 133 14.48 -1.30 2.09
C LEU A 133 14.75 -2.33 3.19
N VAL A 134 14.00 -3.43 3.20
CA VAL A 134 14.14 -4.49 4.20
C VAL A 134 15.57 -5.04 4.21
N GLU A 135 16.15 -5.30 3.04
CA GLU A 135 17.50 -5.87 2.94
C GLU A 135 18.57 -4.96 3.55
N GLU A 136 18.43 -3.64 3.34
CA GLU A 136 19.42 -2.66 3.78
C GLU A 136 19.33 -2.33 5.28
N PHE A 137 18.12 -2.29 5.83
CA PHE A 137 17.88 -1.76 7.19
C PHE A 137 17.35 -2.80 8.19
N SER A 138 17.26 -4.08 7.79
CA SER A 138 16.82 -5.18 8.67
C SER A 138 17.63 -5.34 9.96
N SER A 139 18.85 -4.80 10.02
CA SER A 139 19.69 -4.80 11.23
C SER A 139 19.28 -3.76 12.27
N VAL A 140 18.64 -2.66 11.85
CA VAL A 140 18.31 -1.52 12.72
C VAL A 140 16.80 -1.33 12.90
N ALA A 141 15.99 -1.77 11.95
CA ALA A 141 14.54 -1.60 11.95
C ALA A 141 13.81 -2.93 11.72
N ASP A 142 12.61 -3.04 12.28
CA ASP A 142 11.69 -4.14 12.01
C ASP A 142 10.74 -3.72 10.86
N PHE A 143 10.33 -4.68 10.03
CA PHE A 143 9.52 -4.41 8.83
C PHE A 143 8.24 -5.22 8.87
N LEU A 144 7.11 -4.53 8.65
CA LEU A 144 5.79 -5.11 8.55
C LEU A 144 5.14 -4.65 7.25
N LEU A 145 4.83 -5.60 6.38
CA LEU A 145 4.01 -5.39 5.19
C LEU A 145 2.56 -5.70 5.54
N VAL A 146 1.67 -4.72 5.35
CA VAL A 146 0.23 -4.87 5.52
C VAL A 146 -0.41 -4.99 4.14
N TYR A 147 -0.85 -6.20 3.80
CA TYR A 147 -1.59 -6.48 2.58
C TYR A 147 -3.02 -5.94 2.72
N ILE A 148 -3.43 -5.10 1.78
CA ILE A 148 -4.71 -4.40 1.80
C ILE A 148 -5.58 -4.78 0.60
N ASP A 149 -6.78 -4.21 0.51
CA ASP A 149 -7.64 -4.40 -0.65
C ASP A 149 -6.98 -3.90 -1.95
N GLU A 150 -7.27 -4.59 -3.06
CA GLU A 150 -6.67 -4.27 -4.34
C GLU A 150 -7.07 -2.87 -4.83
N ALA A 151 -6.08 -2.06 -5.16
CA ALA A 151 -6.32 -0.77 -5.82
C ALA A 151 -6.88 -0.95 -7.24
N HIS A 152 -6.45 -2.02 -7.92
CA HIS A 152 -6.77 -2.31 -9.32
C HIS A 152 -7.17 -3.79 -9.50
N PRO A 153 -8.32 -4.22 -8.95
CA PRO A 153 -8.75 -5.59 -9.07
C PRO A 153 -9.04 -5.95 -10.54
N SER A 154 -8.73 -7.18 -10.95
CA SER A 154 -8.89 -7.66 -12.33
C SER A 154 -10.36 -7.68 -12.81
N ASP A 155 -11.30 -7.80 -11.88
CA ASP A 155 -12.75 -7.71 -12.09
C ASP A 155 -13.32 -6.30 -11.89
N GLY A 156 -12.47 -5.28 -11.73
CA GLY A 156 -12.87 -3.87 -11.56
C GLY A 156 -12.06 -2.90 -12.43
N TRP A 157 -11.56 -1.82 -11.83
CA TRP A 157 -10.75 -0.81 -12.53
C TRP A 157 -9.29 -1.25 -12.68
N ALA A 158 -9.06 -2.22 -13.56
CA ALA A 158 -7.74 -2.77 -13.88
C ALA A 158 -6.94 -1.84 -14.81
N VAL A 159 -5.65 -1.68 -14.55
CA VAL A 159 -4.72 -0.95 -15.43
C VAL A 159 -4.37 -1.85 -16.63
N PRO A 160 -4.61 -1.41 -17.89
CA PRO A 160 -4.21 -2.18 -19.06
C PRO A 160 -2.68 -2.20 -19.18
N GLY A 161 -2.10 -3.40 -19.18
CA GLY A 161 -0.67 -3.63 -19.31
C GLY A 161 -0.38 -4.99 -19.95
N ASP A 162 0.68 -5.05 -20.74
CA ASP A 162 1.08 -6.24 -21.49
C ASP A 162 1.63 -7.34 -20.55
N SER A 163 1.18 -8.54 -20.85
CA SER A 163 1.49 -9.84 -20.26
C SER A 163 2.96 -10.04 -19.84
N SER A 164 3.16 -10.24 -18.54
CA SER A 164 4.22 -11.05 -17.87
C SER A 164 4.38 -10.68 -16.38
N LEU A 165 3.97 -9.48 -15.99
CA LEU A 165 4.09 -8.95 -14.61
C LEU A 165 2.75 -8.56 -13.96
N SER A 166 1.61 -8.69 -14.67
CA SER A 166 0.29 -8.43 -14.09
C SER A 166 -0.03 -9.49 -13.02
N PHE A 167 -0.06 -9.05 -11.76
CA PHE A 167 -0.63 -9.82 -10.68
C PHE A 167 -2.14 -9.59 -10.71
N GLU A 168 -2.86 -10.46 -11.42
CA GLU A 168 -4.30 -10.33 -11.62
C GLU A 168 -5.08 -10.89 -10.44
N VAL A 169 -5.26 -10.05 -9.42
CA VAL A 169 -6.07 -10.39 -8.25
C VAL A 169 -7.47 -9.82 -8.41
N LYS A 170 -8.48 -10.66 -8.19
CA LYS A 170 -9.88 -10.23 -8.13
C LYS A 170 -10.15 -9.56 -6.79
N LYS A 171 -11.19 -8.73 -6.72
CA LYS A 171 -11.62 -8.18 -5.45
C LYS A 171 -11.95 -9.30 -4.44
N HIS A 172 -11.30 -9.25 -3.29
CA HIS A 172 -11.45 -10.22 -2.20
C HIS A 172 -12.91 -10.27 -1.72
N GLN A 173 -13.49 -11.47 -1.58
CA GLN A 173 -14.86 -11.64 -1.06
C GLN A 173 -14.86 -12.02 0.43
N ASN A 174 -13.78 -12.64 0.90
CA ASN A 174 -13.60 -13.08 2.27
C ASN A 174 -12.12 -12.95 2.69
N GLN A 175 -11.82 -13.27 3.96
CA GLN A 175 -10.47 -13.13 4.51
C GLN A 175 -9.50 -14.12 3.89
N GLU A 176 -9.97 -15.33 3.58
CA GLU A 176 -9.19 -16.40 2.95
C GLU A 176 -8.68 -15.98 1.57
N ASP A 177 -9.53 -15.36 0.75
CA ASP A 177 -9.18 -14.81 -0.55
C ASP A 177 -8.05 -13.78 -0.43
N ARG A 178 -8.14 -12.90 0.58
CA ARG A 178 -7.15 -11.85 0.83
C ARG A 178 -5.82 -12.43 1.33
N CYS A 179 -5.86 -13.39 2.25
CA CYS A 179 -4.66 -14.08 2.71
C CYS A 179 -4.01 -14.88 1.58
N ALA A 180 -4.80 -15.52 0.70
CA ALA A 180 -4.30 -16.21 -0.48
C ALA A 180 -3.60 -15.26 -1.45
N ALA A 181 -4.14 -14.06 -1.68
CA ALA A 181 -3.50 -13.04 -2.50
C ALA A 181 -2.19 -12.53 -1.84
N ALA A 182 -2.18 -12.35 -0.52
CA ALA A 182 -0.97 -12.01 0.23
C ALA A 182 0.13 -13.09 0.14
N HIS A 183 -0.24 -14.38 0.16
CA HIS A 183 0.70 -15.48 -0.08
C HIS A 183 1.27 -15.46 -1.49
N GLN A 184 0.44 -15.22 -2.51
CA GLN A 184 0.94 -15.11 -3.88
C GLN A 184 1.90 -13.93 -4.06
N LEU A 185 1.69 -12.81 -3.34
CA LEU A 185 2.64 -11.70 -3.29
C LEU A 185 3.96 -12.13 -2.64
N LEU A 186 3.91 -12.88 -1.53
CA LEU A 186 5.11 -13.43 -0.87
C LEU A 186 5.93 -14.32 -1.81
N GLU A 187 5.28 -15.26 -2.49
CA GLU A 187 5.92 -16.21 -3.42
C GLU A 187 6.57 -15.48 -4.60
N ARG A 188 5.86 -14.51 -5.19
CA ARG A 188 6.28 -13.85 -6.43
C ARG A 188 7.39 -12.83 -6.25
N PHE A 189 7.42 -12.13 -5.11
CA PHE A 189 8.41 -11.08 -4.85
C PHE A 189 9.57 -11.53 -3.96
N SER A 190 9.58 -12.80 -3.50
CA SER A 190 10.63 -13.38 -2.65
C SER A 190 11.03 -12.44 -1.52
N LEU A 191 10.03 -12.04 -0.71
CA LEU A 191 10.23 -11.09 0.38
C LEU A 191 11.32 -11.59 1.35
N PRO A 192 12.25 -10.72 1.79
CA PRO A 192 13.26 -11.12 2.74
C PRO A 192 12.62 -11.67 4.02
N PRO A 193 13.20 -12.72 4.65
CA PRO A 193 12.58 -13.40 5.80
C PRO A 193 12.43 -12.49 7.04
N GLN A 194 13.09 -11.33 7.05
CA GLN A 194 12.97 -10.30 8.08
C GLN A 194 11.71 -9.42 7.91
N CYS A 195 11.08 -9.42 6.73
CA CYS A 195 9.81 -8.73 6.50
C CYS A 195 8.67 -9.63 6.95
N ARG A 196 7.92 -9.20 7.96
CA ARG A 196 6.69 -9.89 8.37
C ARG A 196 5.55 -9.42 7.47
N VAL A 197 4.64 -10.32 7.10
CA VAL A 197 3.47 -9.99 6.29
C VAL A 197 2.20 -10.29 7.08
N VAL A 198 1.27 -9.36 7.04
CA VAL A 198 -0.08 -9.50 7.60
C VAL A 198 -1.08 -8.99 6.58
N ALA A 199 -2.31 -9.47 6.63
CA ALA A 199 -3.41 -8.96 5.83
C ALA A 199 -4.33 -8.08 6.68
N ASP A 200 -4.81 -6.96 6.13
CA ASP A 200 -5.87 -6.17 6.74
C ASP A 200 -7.17 -7.00 6.82
N ARG A 201 -8.03 -6.69 7.80
CA ARG A 201 -9.32 -7.36 7.92
C ARG A 201 -10.26 -6.90 6.81
N MET A 202 -11.27 -7.72 6.49
CA MET A 202 -12.23 -7.41 5.43
C MET A 202 -13.02 -6.09 5.63
N ASP A 203 -13.08 -5.56 6.85
CA ASP A 203 -13.63 -4.23 7.14
C ASP A 203 -12.70 -3.06 6.77
N ASN A 204 -11.47 -3.36 6.32
CA ASN A 204 -10.44 -2.40 5.92
C ASN A 204 -10.04 -1.44 7.05
N ASN A 205 -10.05 -1.91 8.30
CA ASN A 205 -9.78 -1.04 9.44
C ASN A 205 -8.36 -0.44 9.42
N ALA A 206 -7.33 -1.16 8.95
CA ALA A 206 -5.99 -0.60 8.84
C ALA A 206 -5.92 0.45 7.71
N ASN A 207 -6.52 0.15 6.56
CA ASN A 207 -6.69 1.10 5.46
C ASN A 207 -7.32 2.42 5.90
N VAL A 208 -8.41 2.36 6.67
CA VAL A 208 -9.12 3.53 7.17
C VAL A 208 -8.28 4.28 8.21
N ALA A 209 -7.69 3.58 9.17
CA ALA A 209 -6.90 4.20 10.22
C ALA A 209 -5.66 4.92 9.68
N TYR A 210 -4.98 4.29 8.72
CA TYR A 210 -3.76 4.83 8.13
C TYR A 210 -3.98 5.67 6.87
N GLY A 211 -5.22 5.76 6.37
CA GLY A 211 -5.57 6.54 5.18
C GLY A 211 -4.92 6.03 3.90
N VAL A 212 -4.89 4.72 3.72
CA VAL A 212 -4.22 4.05 2.60
C VAL A 212 -5.25 3.60 1.58
N ALA A 213 -5.00 3.90 0.32
CA ALA A 213 -5.85 3.49 -0.81
C ALA A 213 -5.06 2.82 -1.94
N PHE A 214 -3.73 2.98 -1.91
CA PHE A 214 -2.79 2.39 -2.86
C PHE A 214 -1.59 1.94 -2.03
N GLU A 215 -0.73 2.89 -1.69
CA GLU A 215 0.48 2.65 -0.93
C GLU A 215 0.73 3.79 0.04
N ARG A 216 1.39 3.43 1.14
CA ARG A 216 1.87 4.34 2.18
C ARG A 216 2.95 3.62 2.96
N VAL A 217 3.85 4.40 3.54
CA VAL A 217 4.81 3.91 4.52
C VAL A 217 4.80 4.83 5.72
N CYS A 218 4.84 4.25 6.90
CA CYS A 218 4.99 4.98 8.15
C CYS A 218 6.00 4.27 9.04
N ILE A 219 6.56 5.01 9.99
CA ILE A 219 7.49 4.47 10.97
C ILE A 219 6.88 4.68 12.35
N VAL A 220 6.68 3.57 13.05
CA VAL A 220 6.23 3.55 14.44
C VAL A 220 7.45 3.38 15.32
N GLN A 221 7.60 4.25 16.32
CA GLN A 221 8.64 4.12 17.35
C GLN A 221 8.02 4.42 18.71
N ARG A 222 8.21 3.51 19.67
CA ARG A 222 7.60 3.62 21.02
C ARG A 222 6.09 3.87 20.95
N GLN A 223 5.42 3.10 20.08
CA GLN A 223 3.98 3.18 19.81
C GLN A 223 3.48 4.52 19.23
N LYS A 224 4.38 5.42 18.82
CA LYS A 224 4.04 6.70 18.20
C LYS A 224 4.48 6.76 16.75
N ILE A 225 3.79 7.57 15.96
CA ILE A 225 4.13 7.81 14.55
C ILE A 225 5.32 8.75 14.47
N ALA A 226 6.50 8.20 14.21
CA ALA A 226 7.74 8.95 14.08
C ALA A 226 7.98 9.47 12.65
N TYR A 227 7.35 8.82 11.66
CA TYR A 227 7.29 9.27 10.28
C TYR A 227 5.96 8.83 9.64
N LEU A 228 5.37 9.71 8.84
CA LEU A 228 4.14 9.43 8.08
C LEU A 228 4.35 9.85 6.63
N GLY A 229 4.41 8.88 5.72
CA GLY A 229 4.49 9.13 4.30
C GLY A 229 3.19 9.72 3.74
N GLY A 230 3.30 10.47 2.65
CA GLY A 230 2.15 11.06 1.99
C GLY A 230 1.26 10.03 1.28
N LYS A 231 0.18 10.52 0.64
CA LYS A 231 -0.74 9.68 -0.13
C LYS A 231 -0.06 9.10 -1.37
N GLY A 232 0.00 7.77 -1.45
CA GLY A 232 0.45 7.09 -2.66
C GLY A 232 -0.50 7.29 -3.87
N PRO A 233 0.00 7.04 -5.09
CA PRO A 233 1.41 6.68 -5.38
C PRO A 233 2.35 7.90 -5.42
N PHE A 234 1.82 9.10 -5.67
CA PHE A 234 2.65 10.29 -5.95
C PHE A 234 3.54 10.75 -4.80
N TYR A 235 3.15 10.51 -3.54
CA TYR A 235 3.91 10.92 -2.35
C TYR A 235 4.49 9.73 -1.58
N TYR A 236 4.54 8.55 -2.20
CA TYR A 236 5.23 7.39 -1.62
C TYR A 236 6.73 7.52 -1.93
N ASN A 237 7.51 7.88 -0.91
CA ASN A 237 8.93 8.16 -1.06
C ASN A 237 9.79 7.31 -0.12
N LEU A 238 10.32 6.20 -0.64
CA LEU A 238 11.23 5.34 0.10
C LEU A 238 12.58 6.01 0.41
N GLN A 239 12.98 7.05 -0.33
CA GLN A 239 14.21 7.80 -0.02
C GLN A 239 14.06 8.62 1.27
N GLU A 240 12.86 9.14 1.56
CA GLU A 240 12.60 9.83 2.82
C GLU A 240 12.67 8.88 4.01
N VAL A 241 12.11 7.68 3.86
CA VAL A 241 12.21 6.60 4.87
C VAL A 241 13.68 6.23 5.10
N ARG A 242 14.45 6.02 4.02
CA ARG A 242 15.89 5.77 4.09
C ARG A 242 16.61 6.86 4.87
N ARG A 243 16.44 8.14 4.48
CA ARG A 243 17.09 9.27 5.17
C ARG A 243 16.70 9.35 6.64
N TRP A 244 15.44 9.06 6.97
CA TRP A 244 14.98 9.02 8.35
C TRP A 244 15.68 7.92 9.15
N LEU A 245 15.76 6.70 8.59
CA LEU A 245 16.45 5.56 9.23
C LEU A 245 17.95 5.84 9.40
N GLU A 246 18.59 6.40 8.38
CA GLU A 246 20.00 6.77 8.42
C GLU A 246 20.27 7.81 9.50
N LYS A 247 19.51 8.89 9.54
CA LYS A 247 19.67 9.97 10.53
C LYS A 247 19.51 9.48 11.97
N ASN A 248 18.57 8.57 12.23
CA ASN A 248 18.22 8.16 13.59
C ASN A 248 18.99 6.92 14.08
N PHE A 249 19.42 6.02 13.19
CA PHE A 249 19.99 4.72 13.57
C PHE A 249 21.34 4.41 12.93
N ARG A 250 21.66 5.00 11.78
CA ARG A 250 22.99 4.89 11.19
C ARG A 250 23.83 6.04 11.75
N LYS A 251 24.31 5.88 12.99
CA LYS A 251 25.31 6.80 13.57
C LYS A 251 26.40 7.02 12.52
N GLU A 252 26.73 8.29 12.27
CA GLU A 252 27.86 8.69 11.45
C GLU A 252 29.06 7.78 11.76
N THR A 253 29.40 6.86 10.86
CA THR A 253 30.77 6.35 10.74
C THR A 253 31.61 7.51 10.22
N LYS A 254 31.83 8.51 11.07
CA LYS A 254 32.97 9.41 10.94
C LYS A 254 34.18 8.59 11.41
N THR A 255 34.80 7.92 10.45
CA THR A 255 36.21 7.55 10.55
C THR A 255 37.03 8.65 9.91
#